data_AF-A0AAD2F1N0-F1
#
_entry.id   AF-A0AAD2F1N0-F1
#
_cell.length_a   1.000
_cell.length_b   1.000
_cell.length_c   1.000
_cell.angle_alpha   90.00
_cell.angle_beta   90.00
_cell.angle_gamma   90.00
#
_symmetry.space_group_name_H-M   'P 1'
#
loop_
_entity.id
_entity.type
_entity.pdbx_description
1 polymer ?
#
loop_
_entity_poly.entity_id
_entity_poly.type
_entity_poly.pdbx_seq_one_letter_code
_entity_poly.pdbx_strand_id
1 'polypeptide(L)'
;MKYRHAAFTLVELTIALAIAALLTGAAIQTWSRHHERARRTAAHAALVSTMVELERQYAHTGNSSSPANIPEYISGYHLLAGPCDGRAAAHCIEVVAQPVHAGTDCGALILRNTGERFTQIGNARQPASPACWP
;
A
#
# COMPACT_ATOMS: atom_id res chain seq x y z
N MET A 1 -61.33 10.86 -14.21
CA MET A 1 -60.54 9.63 -13.96
C MET A 1 -59.50 9.95 -12.90
N LYS A 2 -59.65 9.41 -11.68
CA LYS A 2 -58.67 9.59 -10.59
C LYS A 2 -57.68 8.43 -10.65
N TYR A 3 -56.44 8.71 -11.06
CA TYR A 3 -55.34 7.77 -10.89
C TYR A 3 -55.10 7.60 -9.39
N ARG A 4 -55.54 6.47 -8.83
CA ARG A 4 -55.15 6.08 -7.47
C ARG A 4 -53.68 5.72 -7.52
N HIS A 5 -52.82 6.60 -7.02
CA HIS A 5 -51.44 6.24 -6.76
C HIS A 5 -51.45 5.03 -5.81
N ALA A 6 -50.93 3.90 -6.28
CA ALA A 6 -50.72 2.74 -5.44
C ALA A 6 -49.71 3.15 -4.37
N ALA A 7 -50.15 3.24 -3.12
CA ALA A 7 -49.26 3.49 -2.01
C ALA A 7 -48.33 2.29 -1.88
N PHE A 8 -47.02 2.57 -1.89
CA PHE A 8 -45.94 1.60 -1.76
C PHE A 8 -46.20 0.69 -0.56
N THR A 9 -46.25 -0.62 -0.80
CA THR A 9 -46.54 -1.56 0.29
C THR A 9 -45.30 -1.77 1.15
N LEU A 10 -45.50 -2.08 2.43
CA LEU A 10 -44.38 -2.40 3.32
C LEU A 10 -43.55 -3.58 2.79
N VAL A 11 -44.20 -4.53 2.12
CA VAL A 11 -43.56 -5.69 1.48
C VAL A 11 -42.67 -5.28 0.31
N GLU A 12 -43.10 -4.31 -0.49
CA GLU A 12 -42.30 -3.79 -1.61
C GLU A 12 -41.04 -3.07 -1.10
N LEU A 13 -41.18 -2.33 0.00
CA LEU A 13 -40.07 -1.66 0.68
C LEU A 13 -39.05 -2.64 1.26
N THR A 14 -39.52 -3.72 1.91
CA THR A 14 -38.61 -4.73 2.47
C THR A 14 -37.88 -5.52 1.40
N ILE A 15 -38.54 -5.84 0.28
CA ILE A 15 -37.89 -6.50 -0.87
C ILE A 15 -36.84 -5.57 -1.49
N ALA A 16 -37.16 -4.29 -1.72
CA ALA A 16 -36.21 -3.33 -2.26
C ALA A 16 -34.97 -3.15 -1.36
N LEU A 17 -35.17 -3.07 -0.04
CA LEU A 17 -34.08 -3.02 0.95
C LEU A 17 -33.24 -4.30 0.97
N ALA A 18 -33.88 -5.47 0.87
CA ALA A 18 -33.17 -6.75 0.83
C ALA A 18 -32.27 -6.84 -0.41
N ILE A 19 -32.77 -6.43 -1.58
CA ILE A 19 -31.99 -6.38 -2.83
C ILE A 19 -30.84 -5.36 -2.69
N ALA A 20 -31.10 -4.17 -2.15
CA ALA A 20 -30.08 -3.16 -1.93
C ALA A 20 -28.97 -3.62 -0.97
N ALA A 21 -29.31 -4.35 0.09
CA ALA A 21 -28.35 -4.91 1.04
C ALA A 21 -27.47 -5.99 0.40
N LEU A 22 -28.06 -6.87 -0.42
CA LEU A 22 -27.32 -7.87 -1.20
C LEU A 22 -26.32 -7.23 -2.17
N LEU A 23 -26.77 -6.21 -2.92
CA LEU A 23 -25.93 -5.51 -3.89
C LEU A 23 -24.80 -4.72 -3.22
N THR A 24 -25.10 -4.00 -2.14
CA THR A 24 -24.08 -3.24 -1.41
C THR A 24 -23.06 -4.15 -0.74
N GLY A 25 -23.49 -5.27 -0.15
CA GLY A 25 -22.60 -6.27 0.42
C GLY A 25 -21.60 -6.84 -0.60
N ALA A 26 -22.09 -7.21 -1.80
CA ALA A 26 -21.23 -7.70 -2.87
C ALA A 26 -20.24 -6.64 -3.37
N ALA A 27 -20.71 -5.40 -3.56
CA ALA A 27 -19.89 -4.29 -4.05
C ALA A 27 -18.72 -3.93 -3.11
N ILE A 28 -18.94 -3.99 -1.79
CA ILE A 28 -17.91 -3.69 -0.78
C ILE A 28 -16.74 -4.68 -0.89
N GLN A 29 -17.02 -5.97 -1.06
CA GLN A 29 -15.99 -7.01 -1.11
C GLN A 29 -15.14 -6.94 -2.38
N THR A 30 -15.73 -6.58 -3.51
CA THR A 30 -14.98 -6.43 -4.77
C THR A 30 -14.04 -5.23 -4.74
N TRP A 31 -14.45 -4.13 -4.10
CA TRP A 31 -13.68 -2.89 -4.13
C TRP A 31 -12.41 -2.94 -3.26
N SER A 32 -12.47 -3.61 -2.10
CA SER A 32 -11.36 -3.64 -1.15
C SER A 32 -10.07 -4.22 -1.74
N ARG A 33 -10.17 -5.30 -2.53
CA ARG A 33 -9.01 -5.97 -3.14
C ARG A 33 -8.31 -5.12 -4.20
N HIS A 34 -9.07 -4.38 -5.01
CA HIS A 34 -8.49 -3.50 -6.03
C HIS A 34 -7.76 -2.31 -5.41
N HIS A 35 -8.34 -1.72 -4.36
CA HIS A 35 -7.68 -0.63 -3.62
C HIS A 35 -6.37 -1.09 -2.98
N GLU A 36 -6.35 -2.25 -2.34
CA GLU A 36 -5.13 -2.75 -1.69
C GLU A 36 -4.02 -3.01 -2.71
N ARG A 37 -4.34 -3.60 -3.87
CA ARG A 37 -3.38 -3.76 -4.97
C ARG A 37 -2.87 -2.42 -5.48
N ALA A 38 -3.76 -1.45 -5.70
CA ALA A 38 -3.39 -0.11 -6.16
C ALA A 38 -2.46 0.61 -5.16
N ARG A 39 -2.73 0.48 -3.86
CA ARG A 39 -1.88 1.04 -2.79
C ARG A 39 -0.50 0.39 -2.78
N ARG A 40 -0.42 -0.94 -2.90
CA ARG A 40 0.86 -1.66 -3.00
C ARG A 40 1.66 -1.22 -4.24
N THR A 41 1.01 -1.10 -5.40
CA THR A 41 1.70 -0.62 -6.62
C THR A 41 2.19 0.82 -6.48
N ALA A 42 1.43 1.69 -5.81
CA ALA A 42 1.86 3.06 -5.54
C ALA A 42 3.05 3.09 -4.56
N ALA A 43 3.03 2.26 -3.52
CA ALA A 43 4.15 2.09 -2.59
C ALA A 43 5.41 1.59 -3.32
N HIS A 44 5.28 0.62 -4.23
CA HIS A 44 6.40 0.13 -5.04
C HIS A 44 7.01 1.22 -5.92
N ALA A 45 6.18 2.00 -6.61
CA ALA A 45 6.64 3.12 -7.42
C ALA A 45 7.39 4.14 -6.55
N ALA A 46 6.86 4.43 -5.36
CA ALA A 46 7.51 5.32 -4.41
C ALA A 46 8.88 4.79 -3.95
N LEU A 47 8.96 3.52 -3.52
CA LEU A 47 10.20 2.86 -3.10
C LEU A 47 11.28 2.90 -4.18
N VAL A 48 10.91 2.63 -5.44
CA VAL A 48 11.87 2.68 -6.56
C VAL A 48 12.30 4.12 -6.82
N SER A 49 11.36 5.07 -6.83
CA SER A 49 11.70 6.49 -7.07
C SER A 49 12.63 7.06 -6.01
N THR A 50 12.43 6.71 -4.74
CA THR A 50 13.29 7.15 -3.63
C THR A 50 14.65 6.48 -3.67
N MET A 51 14.72 5.20 -4.05
CA MET A 51 16.00 4.51 -4.24
C MET A 51 16.81 5.13 -5.39
N VAL A 52 16.17 5.46 -6.51
CA VAL A 52 16.84 6.13 -7.63
C VAL A 52 17.38 7.50 -7.21
N GLU A 53 16.64 8.26 -6.40
CA GLU A 53 17.11 9.54 -5.90
C GLU A 53 18.31 9.40 -4.95
N LEU A 54 18.30 8.37 -4.10
CA LEU A 54 19.44 8.02 -3.25
C LEU A 54 20.69 7.68 -4.06
N GLU A 55 20.55 6.88 -5.13
CA GLU A 55 21.65 6.52 -6.01
C GLU A 55 22.22 7.73 -6.74
N ARG A 56 21.35 8.64 -7.22
CA ARG A 56 21.78 9.92 -7.83
C ARG A 56 22.56 10.77 -6.84
N GLN A 57 22.04 10.94 -5.63
CA GLN A 57 22.70 11.72 -4.59
C GLN A 57 24.07 11.11 -4.23
N TYR A 58 24.14 9.78 -4.13
CA TYR A 58 25.40 9.07 -3.89
C TYR A 58 26.40 9.31 -5.03
N ALA A 59 25.96 9.26 -6.28
CA ALA A 59 26.81 9.54 -7.43
C ALA A 59 27.37 10.97 -7.45
N HIS A 60 26.60 11.96 -6.96
CA HIS A 60 27.03 13.36 -6.91
C HIS A 60 27.92 13.71 -5.71
N THR A 61 27.61 13.14 -4.53
CA THR A 61 28.20 13.58 -3.26
C THR A 61 29.08 12.53 -2.59
N GLY A 62 29.04 11.28 -3.07
CA GLY A 62 29.66 10.13 -2.40
C GLY A 62 28.98 9.75 -1.07
N ASN A 63 27.83 10.35 -0.74
CA ASN A 63 27.12 10.15 0.52
C ASN A 63 25.70 9.62 0.28
N SER A 64 25.39 8.50 0.94
CA SER A 64 24.07 7.84 0.91
C SER A 64 23.14 8.34 2.03
N SER A 65 23.42 9.49 2.66
CA SER A 65 22.54 10.04 3.70
C SER A 65 21.11 10.19 3.19
N SER A 66 20.13 9.91 4.07
CA SER A 66 18.69 9.99 3.78
C SER A 66 18.38 11.23 2.92
N PRO A 67 17.67 11.08 1.79
CA PRO A 67 17.44 12.19 0.90
C PRO A 67 16.51 13.18 1.58
N ALA A 68 16.80 14.47 1.42
CA ALA A 68 16.13 15.53 2.16
C ALA A 68 14.61 15.62 1.90
N ASN A 69 14.11 15.01 0.82
CA ASN A 69 12.72 15.11 0.37
C ASN A 69 12.12 13.74 0.02
N ILE A 70 12.07 12.81 0.98
CA ILE A 70 11.21 11.63 0.82
C ILE A 70 9.76 12.04 1.11
N PRO A 71 8.78 11.68 0.26
CA PRO A 71 7.38 11.81 0.61
C PRO A 71 7.09 10.96 1.85
N GLU A 72 6.76 11.59 2.97
CA GLU A 72 6.57 10.88 4.24
C GLU A 72 5.38 9.89 4.20
N TYR A 73 4.39 10.15 3.34
CA TYR A 73 3.19 9.33 3.22
C TYR A 73 2.73 9.18 1.77
N ILE A 74 2.56 7.93 1.32
CA ILE A 74 2.02 7.58 0.00
C ILE A 74 1.01 6.45 0.13
N SER A 75 -0.23 6.70 -0.30
CA SER A 75 -1.26 5.67 -0.50
C SER A 75 -1.48 4.73 0.69
N GLY A 76 -1.34 5.22 1.93
CA GLY A 76 -1.50 4.40 3.14
C GLY A 76 -0.20 3.75 3.65
N TYR A 77 0.95 4.16 3.13
CA TYR A 77 2.28 3.75 3.58
C TYR A 77 3.11 4.96 3.99
N HIS A 78 3.88 4.82 5.07
CA HIS A 78 4.95 5.73 5.45
C HIS A 78 6.27 5.28 4.84
N LEU A 79 6.99 6.19 4.19
CA LEU A 79 8.28 5.89 3.59
C LEU A 79 9.41 6.33 4.51
N LEU A 80 10.34 5.41 4.74
CA LEU A 80 11.52 5.59 5.56
C LEU A 80 12.73 5.15 4.74
N ALA A 81 13.83 5.89 4.79
CA ALA A 81 15.09 5.46 4.22
C ALA A 81 16.19 5.50 5.29
N GLY A 82 17.04 4.47 5.28
CA GLY A 82 18.08 4.36 6.29
C GLY A 82 19.07 3.25 5.99
N PRO A 83 20.16 3.16 6.77
CA PRO A 83 21.10 2.07 6.65
C PRO A 83 20.42 0.72 6.89
N CYS A 84 20.88 -0.31 6.21
CA CYS A 84 20.46 -1.68 6.51
C CYS A 84 20.89 -2.08 7.93
N ASP A 85 20.12 -2.97 8.57
CA ASP A 85 20.43 -3.49 9.90
C ASP A 85 21.89 -3.96 10.02
N GLY A 86 22.62 -3.37 10.96
CA GLY A 86 24.01 -3.73 11.25
C GLY A 86 25.04 -3.36 10.17
N ARG A 87 24.67 -2.52 9.19
CA ARG A 87 25.58 -2.05 8.13
C ARG A 87 25.67 -0.53 8.12
N ALA A 88 26.81 0.01 7.69
CA ALA A 88 26.95 1.44 7.47
C ALA A 88 26.17 1.87 6.20
N ALA A 89 25.58 3.07 6.24
CA ALA A 89 24.81 3.64 5.13
C ALA A 89 25.64 3.74 3.82
N ALA A 90 26.97 3.85 3.93
CA ALA A 90 27.88 3.86 2.79
C ALA A 90 27.92 2.54 2.01
N HIS A 91 27.56 1.42 2.64
CA HIS A 91 27.62 0.08 2.03
C HIS A 91 26.23 -0.49 1.73
N CYS A 92 25.24 -0.15 2.55
CA CYS A 92 23.90 -0.69 2.39
C CYS A 92 22.87 0.34 2.85
N ILE A 93 21.97 0.68 1.95
CA ILE A 93 20.81 1.52 2.23
C ILE A 93 19.54 0.78 1.82
N GLU A 94 18.51 0.93 2.64
CA GLU A 94 17.21 0.37 2.40
C GLU A 94 16.12 1.42 2.55
N VAL A 95 15.11 1.31 1.71
CA VAL A 95 13.89 2.09 1.79
C VAL A 95 12.76 1.16 2.22
N VAL A 96 12.02 1.58 3.23
CA VAL A 96 10.93 0.85 3.86
C VAL A 96 9.63 1.63 3.66
N ALA A 97 8.61 0.97 3.10
CA ALA A 97 7.24 1.45 3.06
C ALA A 97 6.46 0.71 4.15
N GLN A 98 6.23 1.38 5.28
CA GLN A 98 5.51 0.87 6.44
C GLN A 98 4.01 1.14 6.27
N PRO A 99 3.13 0.13 6.30
CA PRO A 99 1.68 0.37 6.23
C PRO A 99 1.23 1.13 7.48
N VAL A 100 0.37 2.13 7.27
CA VAL A 100 -0.19 2.95 8.37
C VAL A 100 -1.17 2.15 9.22
N HIS A 101 -1.84 1.16 8.62
CA HIS A 101 -2.76 0.27 9.31
C HIS A 101 -2.14 -1.12 9.41
N ALA A 102 -2.11 -1.67 10.63
CA ALA A 102 -1.71 -3.05 10.85
C ALA A 102 -2.71 -4.01 10.17
N GLY A 103 -2.22 -5.18 9.73
CA GLY A 103 -3.06 -6.23 9.14
C GLY A 103 -3.10 -6.27 7.61
N THR A 104 -2.17 -5.61 6.91
CA THR A 104 -1.95 -5.87 5.48
C THR A 104 -1.28 -7.24 5.30
N ASP A 105 -1.71 -8.03 4.31
CA ASP A 105 -1.16 -9.38 4.06
C ASP A 105 0.36 -9.37 3.79
N CYS A 106 0.89 -8.24 3.31
CA CYS A 106 2.29 -8.08 2.93
C CYS A 106 3.12 -7.31 3.95
N GLY A 107 2.50 -6.74 4.98
CA GLY A 107 3.19 -5.92 5.98
C GLY A 107 3.96 -4.75 5.36
N ALA A 108 5.13 -4.46 5.92
CA ALA A 108 6.05 -3.46 5.42
C ALA A 108 6.85 -3.96 4.22
N LEU A 109 6.99 -3.11 3.21
CA LEU A 109 7.67 -3.40 1.96
C LEU A 109 9.06 -2.77 1.99
N ILE A 110 10.12 -3.54 1.71
CA ILE A 110 11.50 -3.09 1.84
C ILE A 110 12.24 -3.31 0.53
N LEU A 111 12.96 -2.30 0.07
CA LEU A 111 13.84 -2.35 -1.09
C LEU A 111 15.25 -1.92 -0.69
N ARG A 112 16.26 -2.73 -1.01
CA ARG A 112 17.69 -2.39 -0.81
C ARG A 112 18.35 -1.89 -2.09
N ASN A 113 19.42 -1.11 -1.94
CA ASN A 113 20.26 -0.67 -3.06
C ASN A 113 20.89 -1.82 -3.86
N THR A 114 20.96 -3.02 -3.29
CA THR A 114 21.38 -4.25 -3.98
C THR A 114 20.30 -4.82 -4.92
N GLY A 115 19.09 -4.26 -4.90
CA GLY A 115 17.92 -4.79 -5.61
C GLY A 115 17.19 -5.90 -4.85
N GLU A 116 17.67 -6.29 -3.66
CA GLU A 116 16.97 -7.24 -2.80
C GLU A 116 15.65 -6.64 -2.29
N ARG A 117 14.60 -7.47 -2.32
CA ARG A 117 13.24 -7.10 -1.92
C ARG A 117 12.82 -7.94 -0.73
N PHE A 118 12.32 -7.29 0.31
CA PHE A 118 11.84 -7.96 1.51
C PHE A 118 10.44 -7.49 1.89
N THR A 119 9.75 -8.34 2.62
CA THR A 119 8.51 -8.01 3.32
C THR A 119 8.72 -8.24 4.81
N GLN A 120 8.14 -7.38 5.65
CA GLN A 120 8.23 -7.50 7.10
C GLN A 120 6.84 -7.49 7.73
N ILE A 121 6.49 -8.58 8.40
CA ILE A 121 5.23 -8.77 9.10
C ILE A 121 5.55 -8.94 10.59
N GLY A 122 5.16 -7.95 11.40
CA GLY A 122 5.65 -7.83 12.77
C GLY A 122 7.17 -7.70 12.80
N ASN A 123 7.83 -8.61 13.52
CA ASN A 123 9.30 -8.63 13.64
C ASN A 123 9.98 -9.60 12.65
N ALA A 124 9.20 -10.31 11.83
CA ALA A 124 9.74 -11.27 10.88
C ALA A 124 10.00 -10.61 9.53
N ARG A 125 11.28 -10.50 9.14
CA ARG A 125 11.72 -10.08 7.81
C ARG A 125 11.90 -11.31 6.92
N GLN A 126 11.27 -11.32 5.75
CA GLN A 126 11.28 -12.43 4.80
C GLN A 126 11.51 -11.92 3.38
N PRO A 127 12.08 -12.73 2.46
CA PRO A 127 12.14 -12.38 1.05
C PRO A 127 10.74 -12.07 0.51
N ALA A 128 10.63 -11.03 -0.30
CA ALA A 128 9.33 -10.62 -0.82
C ALA A 128 8.72 -11.70 -1.71
N SER A 129 7.47 -12.08 -1.42
CA SER A 129 6.74 -13.02 -2.28
C SER A 129 6.28 -12.32 -3.58
N PRO A 130 6.10 -13.06 -4.69
CA PRO A 130 5.56 -12.49 -5.94
C PRO A 130 4.16 -11.87 -5.78
N ALA A 131 3.40 -12.31 -4.78
CA ALA A 131 2.09 -11.75 -4.47
C ALA A 131 2.17 -10.35 -3.84
N CYS A 132 3.25 -10.06 -3.14
CA CYS A 132 3.50 -8.77 -2.50
C CYS A 132 4.35 -7.85 -3.38
N TRP A 133 5.20 -8.42 -4.20
CA TRP A 133 6.07 -7.74 -5.16
C TRP A 133 5.90 -8.37 -6.55
N PRO A 134 4.93 -7.90 -7.34
CA PRO A 134 4.78 -8.36 -8.72
C PRO A 134 5.94 -7.91 -9.62
#